data_AF-A0A399ZBM2-F1
#
_entry.id   AF-A0A399ZBM2-F1
#
_cell.length_a   1.000
_cell.length_b   1.000
_cell.length_c   1.000
_cell.angle_alpha   90.00
_cell.angle_beta   90.00
_cell.angle_gamma   90.00
#
_symmetry.space_group_name_H-M   'P 1'
#
loop_
_entity.id
_entity.type
_entity.pdbx_description
1 polymer ?
#
loop_
_entity_poly.entity_id
_entity_poly.type
_entity_poly.pdbx_seq_one_letter_code
_entity_poly.pdbx_strand_id
1 'polypeptide(L)'
;HYFDDASALVLARLRLDGFVSLDAEETGTVTTRPFLPNSGQLFVNANASDGAVRAEILDADTQQPLPGFSAADAITLHGDHLRGQLGWKEQAGLPPDRAVRVRFQLRQAQLYAFWVENEPG
;
A
#
# COMPACT_ATOMS: atom_id res chain seq x y z
N HIS A 1 15.90 27.32 8.42
CA HIS A 1 15.37 26.45 9.49
C HIS A 1 14.85 25.20 8.81
N TYR A 2 15.53 24.08 9.06
CA TYR A 2 15.38 22.78 8.40
C TYR A 2 14.22 22.04 9.07
N PHE A 3 13.17 21.73 8.32
CA PHE A 3 12.20 20.71 8.71
C PHE A 3 12.13 19.67 7.60
N ASP A 4 12.76 18.54 7.91
CA ASP A 4 12.62 17.24 7.29
C ASP A 4 11.13 16.86 7.40
N ASP A 5 10.32 17.13 6.38
CA ASP A 5 8.96 16.60 6.34
C ASP A 5 9.08 15.10 6.05
N ALA A 6 8.70 14.33 7.06
CA ALA A 6 8.93 12.91 7.18
C ALA A 6 8.28 12.13 6.03
N SER A 7 9.04 11.94 4.95
CA SER A 7 8.79 10.85 4.02
C SER A 7 8.96 9.54 4.80
N ALA A 8 7.85 8.90 5.16
CA ALA A 8 7.86 7.60 5.81
C ALA A 8 8.27 6.54 4.77
N LEU A 9 9.58 6.45 4.53
CA LEU A 9 10.17 5.39 3.72
C LEU A 9 10.14 4.08 4.52
N VAL A 10 9.03 3.35 4.46
CA VAL A 10 8.95 2.00 5.01
C VAL A 10 9.49 1.02 3.99
N LEU A 11 10.82 0.93 3.86
CA LEU A 11 11.48 -0.02 2.97
C LEU A 11 11.33 -1.46 3.48
N ALA A 12 10.13 -2.04 3.36
CA ALA A 12 9.90 -3.45 3.61
C ALA A 12 10.25 -4.24 2.36
N ARG A 13 11.45 -4.85 2.33
CA ARG A 13 11.79 -5.86 1.31
C ARG A 13 11.08 -7.16 1.62
N LEU A 14 9.86 -7.28 1.11
CA LEU A 14 9.03 -8.47 1.31
C LEU A 14 9.45 -9.54 0.30
N ARG A 15 9.99 -10.64 0.83
CA ARG A 15 10.11 -11.91 0.12
C ARG A 15 8.79 -12.64 0.36
N LEU A 16 7.98 -12.85 -0.68
CA LEU A 16 6.69 -13.55 -0.57
C LEU A 16 6.84 -14.98 -0.01
N ASP A 17 8.06 -15.51 -0.06
CA ASP A 17 8.52 -16.76 0.52
C ASP A 17 8.62 -16.76 2.07
N GLY A 18 8.49 -15.61 2.76
CA GLY A 18 8.85 -15.49 4.19
C GLY A 18 7.75 -15.10 5.19
N PHE A 19 6.55 -14.71 4.76
CA PHE A 19 5.44 -14.32 5.66
C PHE A 19 4.13 -14.96 5.21
N VAL A 20 4.03 -16.26 5.44
CA VAL A 20 2.82 -17.04 5.13
C VAL A 20 1.73 -16.74 6.18
N SER A 21 0.95 -15.70 5.92
CA SER A 21 -0.50 -15.92 5.74
C SER A 21 -0.83 -15.60 4.28
N LEU A 22 -0.06 -16.22 3.39
CA LEU A 22 -0.37 -16.33 1.98
C LEU A 22 -1.43 -17.43 1.93
N ASP A 23 -2.70 -17.06 2.09
CA ASP A 23 -3.82 -17.99 1.91
C ASP A 23 -3.83 -18.43 0.43
N ALA A 24 -3.06 -19.48 0.19
CA ALA A 24 -3.08 -20.51 -0.84
C ALA A 24 -3.46 -20.12 -2.30
N GLU A 25 -2.49 -20.43 -3.17
CA GLU A 25 -2.59 -20.94 -4.55
C GLU A 25 -2.64 -19.97 -5.76
N GLU A 26 -2.98 -18.68 -5.62
CA GLU A 26 -2.80 -17.72 -6.75
C GLU A 26 -2.67 -16.25 -6.31
N THR A 27 -3.20 -15.92 -5.13
CA THR A 27 -3.23 -14.57 -4.56
C THR A 27 -2.52 -14.54 -3.21
N GLY A 28 -1.94 -13.37 -2.88
CA GLY A 28 -1.23 -13.12 -1.64
C GLY A 28 -1.71 -11.84 -1.00
N THR A 29 -1.68 -11.77 0.33
CA THR A 29 -1.95 -10.53 1.05
C THR A 29 -0.82 -10.16 2.00
N VAL A 30 -0.53 -8.86 2.09
CA VAL A 30 0.43 -8.32 3.05
C VAL A 30 -0.22 -7.16 3.77
N THR A 31 -0.22 -7.18 5.10
CA THR A 31 -0.77 -6.08 5.92
C THR A 31 0.34 -5.43 6.73
N THR A 32 0.43 -4.11 6.69
CA THR A 32 1.43 -3.36 7.46
C THR A 32 1.12 -3.36 8.97
N ARG A 33 2.14 -3.02 9.76
CA ARG A 33 1.89 -2.50 11.12
C ARG A 33 1.12 -1.18 11.04
N PRO A 34 0.36 -0.80 12.09
CA PRO A 34 -0.27 0.50 12.14
C PRO A 34 0.75 1.62 11.97
N PHE A 35 0.40 2.64 11.19
CA PHE A 35 1.18 3.87 11.08
C PHE A 35 0.24 5.06 10.87
N LEU A 36 0.72 6.25 11.20
CA LEU A 36 -0.01 7.50 11.00
C LEU A 36 0.51 8.17 9.72
N PRO A 37 -0.21 8.09 8.59
CA PRO A 37 0.14 8.85 7.40
C PRO A 37 -0.10 10.35 7.65
N ASN A 38 0.88 11.18 7.35
CA ASN A 38 0.76 12.64 7.43
C ASN A 38 0.18 13.21 6.12
N SER A 39 -0.92 12.61 5.63
CA SER A 39 -1.38 12.67 4.23
C SER A 39 -0.38 12.02 3.24
N GLY A 40 -0.60 12.14 1.93
CA GLY A 40 0.34 11.69 0.90
C GLY A 40 -0.15 10.57 -0.01
N GLN A 41 0.68 10.22 -0.98
CA GLN A 41 0.43 9.22 -2.02
C GLN A 41 1.19 7.93 -1.69
N LEU A 42 0.53 6.78 -1.86
CA LEU A 42 1.11 5.47 -1.61
C LEU A 42 1.79 4.94 -2.88
N PHE A 43 3.07 4.63 -2.79
CA PHE A 43 3.86 4.06 -3.88
C PHE A 43 4.37 2.66 -3.54
N VAL A 44 4.61 1.87 -4.58
CA VAL A 44 5.21 0.54 -4.50
C VAL A 44 6.33 0.36 -5.53
N ASN A 45 7.30 -0.47 -5.17
CA ASN A 45 8.18 -1.14 -6.12
C ASN A 45 7.67 -2.58 -6.23
N ALA A 46 7.11 -2.94 -7.38
CA ALA A 46 6.47 -4.22 -7.59
C ALA A 46 6.59 -4.68 -9.04
N ASN A 47 6.72 -5.98 -9.23
CA ASN A 47 6.54 -6.60 -10.54
C ASN A 47 5.21 -7.35 -10.56
N ALA A 48 4.27 -6.84 -11.36
CA ALA A 48 2.97 -7.43 -11.64
C ALA A 48 2.75 -7.59 -13.14
N SER A 49 3.81 -7.95 -13.88
CA SER A 49 3.77 -8.10 -15.33
C SER A 49 2.78 -9.18 -15.79
N ASP A 50 2.66 -10.26 -15.01
CA ASP A 50 1.75 -11.38 -15.26
C ASP A 50 0.50 -11.31 -14.36
N GLY A 51 0.28 -10.19 -13.69
CA GLY A 51 -0.57 -10.16 -12.50
C GLY A 51 -1.12 -8.79 -12.18
N ALA A 52 -1.37 -8.56 -10.89
CA ALA A 52 -1.98 -7.35 -10.38
C ALA A 52 -1.56 -7.05 -8.94
N VAL A 53 -1.44 -5.76 -8.62
CA VAL A 53 -1.34 -5.25 -7.25
C VAL A 53 -2.44 -4.22 -7.02
N ARG A 54 -3.10 -4.30 -5.87
CA ARG A 54 -3.93 -3.21 -5.34
C ARG A 54 -3.80 -3.14 -3.83
N ALA A 55 -4.30 -2.08 -3.22
CA ALA A 55 -4.30 -1.93 -1.77
C ALA A 55 -5.63 -1.41 -1.25
N GLU A 56 -5.92 -1.74 0.00
CA GLU A 56 -6.98 -1.14 0.79
C GLU A 56 -6.42 -0.55 2.08
N ILE A 57 -7.10 0.48 2.60
CA ILE A 57 -6.72 1.13 3.86
C ILE A 57 -7.68 0.66 4.94
N LEU A 58 -7.12 0.08 5.99
CA LEU A 58 -7.84 -0.41 7.14
C LEU A 58 -7.66 0.56 8.31
N ASP A 59 -8.71 0.72 9.10
CA ASP A 59 -8.60 1.32 10.42
C ASP A 59 -7.64 0.49 11.31
N ALA A 60 -6.74 1.16 12.02
CA ALA A 60 -5.66 0.48 12.75
C ALA A 60 -6.16 -0.47 13.86
N ASP A 61 -7.28 -0.12 14.49
CA ASP A 61 -7.85 -0.81 15.64
C ASP A 61 -8.86 -1.88 15.23
N THR A 62 -9.83 -1.52 14.39
CA THR A 62 -10.92 -2.41 13.98
C THR A 62 -10.55 -3.33 12.82
N GLN A 63 -9.47 -3.03 12.09
CA GLN A 63 -9.05 -3.71 10.87
C GLN A 63 -10.12 -3.73 9.75
N GLN A 64 -11.14 -2.88 9.86
CA GLN A 64 -12.16 -2.71 8.84
C GLN A 64 -11.68 -1.73 7.76
N PRO A 65 -12.01 -1.95 6.47
CA PRO A 65 -11.71 -1.00 5.42
C PRO A 65 -12.36 0.35 5.68
N LEU A 66 -11.62 1.43 5.47
CA LEU A 66 -12.17 2.78 5.52
C LEU A 66 -13.08 3.02 4.30
N PRO A 67 -14.20 3.77 4.44
CA PRO A 67 -15.06 4.11 3.33
C PRO A 67 -14.29 4.77 2.18
N GLY A 68 -14.46 4.29 0.94
CA GLY A 68 -13.75 4.78 -0.24
C GLY A 68 -12.32 4.27 -0.40
N PHE A 69 -11.80 3.51 0.57
CA PHE A 69 -10.46 2.90 0.55
C PHE A 69 -10.51 1.37 0.50
N SER A 70 -11.65 0.78 0.15
CA SER A 70 -11.81 -0.66 0.07
C SER A 70 -11.10 -1.24 -1.16
N ALA A 71 -10.92 -2.56 -1.18
CA ALA A 71 -10.39 -3.25 -2.35
C ALA A 71 -11.28 -3.12 -3.61
N ALA A 72 -12.58 -2.81 -3.45
CA ALA A 72 -13.51 -2.57 -4.56
C ALA A 72 -13.37 -1.15 -5.15
N ASP A 73 -12.87 -0.22 -4.34
CA ASP A 73 -12.60 1.17 -4.73
C ASP A 73 -11.17 1.35 -5.24
N ALA A 74 -10.28 0.41 -4.92
CA ALA A 74 -8.89 0.42 -5.32
C ALA A 74 -8.69 0.32 -6.84
N ILE A 75 -7.75 1.09 -7.35
CA ILE A 75 -7.28 1.03 -8.73
C ILE A 75 -6.20 -0.05 -8.81
N THR A 76 -6.38 -0.98 -9.74
CA THR A 76 -5.45 -2.10 -9.94
C THR A 76 -4.24 -1.66 -10.75
N LEU A 77 -3.04 -1.94 -10.23
CA LEU A 77 -1.77 -1.72 -10.89
C LEU A 77 -1.29 -3.03 -11.57
N HIS A 78 -0.89 -2.92 -12.83
CA HIS A 78 -0.34 -4.00 -13.66
C HIS A 78 1.02 -3.61 -14.23
N GLY A 79 1.90 -4.57 -14.53
CA GLY A 79 3.23 -4.32 -15.09
C GLY A 79 4.36 -4.28 -14.07
N ASP A 80 5.58 -4.03 -14.54
CA ASP A 80 6.78 -3.84 -13.70
C ASP A 80 6.97 -2.35 -13.36
N HIS A 81 6.96 -2.04 -12.08
CA HIS A 81 6.99 -0.68 -11.56
C HIS A 81 8.07 -0.53 -10.50
N LEU A 82 9.09 0.28 -10.80
CA LEU A 82 10.04 0.74 -9.79
C LEU A 82 9.42 1.80 -8.86
N ARG A 83 8.42 2.54 -9.35
CA ARG A 83 7.62 3.54 -8.64
C ARG A 83 6.18 3.53 -9.19
N GLY A 84 5.38 2.60 -8.70
CA GLY A 84 3.97 2.46 -9.06
C GLY A 84 3.09 3.15 -8.02
N GLN A 85 2.27 4.09 -8.45
CA GLN A 85 1.30 4.74 -7.56
C GLN A 85 0.09 3.83 -7.36
N LEU A 86 -0.30 3.63 -6.10
CA LEU A 86 -1.57 3.02 -5.74
C LEU A 86 -2.60 4.12 -5.46
N GLY A 87 -3.87 3.83 -5.70
CA GLY A 87 -4.95 4.79 -5.50
C GLY A 87 -6.33 4.15 -5.45
N TRP A 88 -7.34 4.98 -5.23
CA TRP A 88 -8.74 4.61 -5.16
C TRP A 88 -9.57 5.60 -5.98
N LYS A 89 -10.69 5.14 -6.54
CA LYS A 89 -11.48 5.89 -7.54
C LYS A 89 -11.82 7.34 -7.16
N GLU A 90 -12.16 7.57 -5.89
CA GLU A 90 -12.62 8.87 -5.41
C GLU A 90 -11.71 9.47 -4.32
N GLN A 91 -10.50 8.94 -4.14
CA GLN A 91 -9.58 9.38 -3.10
C GLN A 91 -8.30 9.96 -3.70
N ALA A 92 -7.91 11.14 -3.23
CA ALA A 92 -6.71 11.83 -3.70
C ALA A 92 -5.41 11.28 -3.06
N GLY A 93 -5.51 10.52 -1.97
CA GLY A 93 -4.35 10.02 -1.22
C GLY A 93 -4.77 9.35 0.08
N LEU A 94 -3.80 9.05 0.94
CA LEU A 94 -4.05 8.45 2.25
C LEU A 94 -4.79 9.42 3.19
N PRO A 95 -5.69 8.91 4.04
CA PRO A 95 -6.43 9.75 4.97
C PRO A 95 -5.48 10.36 6.02
N PRO A 96 -5.51 11.69 6.27
CA PRO A 96 -4.70 12.31 7.31
C PRO A 96 -5.24 11.98 8.72
N ASP A 97 -4.42 12.24 9.74
CA ASP A 97 -4.80 12.31 11.15
C ASP A 97 -5.45 11.06 11.78
N ARG A 98 -5.30 9.89 11.13
CA ARG A 98 -5.76 8.61 11.67
C ARG A 98 -4.71 7.52 11.47
N ALA A 99 -4.47 6.73 12.51
CA ALA A 99 -3.65 5.53 12.40
C ALA A 99 -4.35 4.50 11.49
N VAL A 100 -3.63 4.00 10.50
CA VAL A 100 -4.14 3.04 9.52
C VAL A 100 -3.17 1.88 9.31
N ARG A 101 -3.69 0.83 8.68
CA ARG A 101 -2.89 -0.25 8.08
C ARG A 101 -3.15 -0.27 6.59
N VAL A 102 -2.13 -0.58 5.80
CA VAL A 102 -2.30 -0.87 4.38
C VAL A 102 -2.34 -2.38 4.21
N ARG A 103 -3.37 -2.89 3.54
CA ARG A 103 -3.42 -4.29 3.10
C ARG A 103 -3.26 -4.36 1.58
N PHE A 104 -2.10 -4.85 1.16
CA PHE A 104 -1.81 -5.14 -0.24
C PHE A 104 -2.44 -6.47 -0.62
N GLN A 105 -3.05 -6.51 -1.79
CA GLN A 105 -3.55 -7.71 -2.44
C GLN A 105 -2.74 -7.91 -3.73
N LEU A 106 -2.08 -9.05 -3.82
CA LEU A 106 -1.18 -9.44 -4.90
C LEU A 106 -1.80 -10.63 -5.63
N ARG A 107 -1.79 -10.62 -6.96
CA ARG A 107 -2.11 -11.79 -7.78
C ARG A 107 -1.02 -11.94 -8.81
N GLN A 108 -0.31 -13.09 -8.80
CA GLN A 108 0.83 -13.33 -9.70
C GLN A 108 1.81 -12.14 -9.74
N ALA A 109 2.08 -11.55 -8.58
CA ALA A 109 2.86 -10.31 -8.45
C ALA A 109 3.84 -10.40 -7.28
N GLN A 110 4.96 -9.69 -7.41
CA GLN A 110 6.01 -9.56 -6.40
C GLN A 110 6.05 -8.11 -5.91
N LEU A 111 5.95 -7.91 -4.59
CA LEU A 111 6.05 -6.60 -3.95
C LEU A 111 7.41 -6.49 -3.25
N TYR A 112 8.27 -5.58 -3.71
CA TYR A 112 9.63 -5.41 -3.19
C TYR A 112 9.76 -4.29 -2.17
N ALA A 113 8.94 -3.25 -2.24
CA ALA A 113 8.91 -2.15 -1.28
C ALA A 113 7.61 -1.35 -1.41
N PHE A 114 7.29 -0.56 -0.37
CA PHE A 114 6.25 0.46 -0.43
C PHE A 114 6.70 1.69 0.36
N TRP A 115 6.15 2.86 0.05
CA TRP A 115 6.44 4.09 0.80
C TRP A 115 5.33 5.12 0.59
N VAL A 116 5.30 6.13 1.47
CA VAL A 116 4.39 7.26 1.35
C VAL A 116 5.21 8.50 1.00
N GLU A 117 4.81 9.20 -0.05
CA GLU A 117 5.37 10.50 -0.41
C GLU A 117 4.33 11.58 -0.18
N ASN A 118 4.72 12.61 0.56
CA ASN A 118 3.99 13.86 0.65
C ASN A 118 4.47 14.73 -0.51
N GLU A 119 3.59 15.43 -1.21
CA GLU A 119 4.08 16.51 -2.06
C GLU A 119 4.71 17.58 -1.17
N PRO A 120 5.95 18.02 -1.45
CA PRO A 120 6.50 19.16 -0.74
C PRO A 120 5.64 20.37 -1.09
N GLY A 121 5.03 20.96 -0.05
CA GLY A 121 4.33 22.25 -0.15
C GLY A 121 5.26 23.41 -0.49
#